data_AF-M1K9S4-F1
#
_entry.id   AF-M1K9S4-F1
#
_cell.length_a   1.000
_cell.length_b   1.000
_cell.length_c   1.000
_cell.angle_alpha   90.00
_cell.angle_beta   90.00
_cell.angle_gamma   90.00
#
_symmetry.space_group_name_H-M   'P 1'
#
loop_
_entity.id
_entity.type
_entity.pdbx_description
1 polymer ?
#
loop_
_entity_poly.entity_id
_entity_poly.type
_entity_poly.pdbx_seq_one_letter_code
_entity_poly.pdbx_strand_id
1 'polypeptide(L)'
;MGSRHSRIKKSPHEVLGLSPVSTRKEIRDRYKSLILKVHPDVQKVHSSQASKEAVEIMDAYTSIMKSPPLFEFYNEELFREDLRKYAEDFFERISDYCGIPGAPKFCSPDFERFYHMFTNFRTQKAFGTEEERSEFCRGVRRVARIVRDLDKRIGTDSFPVEIPPAPARVKERKTKTYPFNCTHCEKGFHSQNQIINHFRSRKHFERVGLTEKTPRKYIENQIQEVTQQNSIEVVQKPHREEKPESLESCKIEEQGDIKKTTARQEPIPFRTCAKCRTVLSSRSELLMHLRTDHKEP
;
A
#
# COMPACT_ATOMS: atom_id res chain seq x y z
N MET A 1 -36.54 -12.44 -48.42
CA MET A 1 -36.63 -12.61 -46.95
C MET A 1 -35.22 -12.85 -46.40
N GLY A 2 -34.47 -11.78 -46.11
CA GLY A 2 -33.11 -11.89 -45.56
C GLY A 2 -33.09 -11.39 -44.12
N SER A 3 -33.17 -12.31 -43.17
CA SER A 3 -33.14 -12.01 -41.74
C SER A 3 -31.76 -11.43 -41.38
N ARG A 4 -31.68 -10.09 -41.25
CA ARG A 4 -30.53 -9.40 -40.67
C ARG A 4 -30.50 -9.74 -39.19
N HIS A 5 -29.80 -10.80 -38.82
CA HIS A 5 -29.36 -11.00 -37.45
C HIS A 5 -28.43 -9.83 -37.11
N SER A 6 -28.97 -8.81 -36.47
CA SER A 6 -28.21 -7.81 -35.73
C SER A 6 -27.26 -8.59 -34.83
N ARG A 7 -25.95 -8.56 -35.12
CA ARG A 7 -24.93 -9.13 -34.23
C ARG A 7 -25.11 -8.46 -32.88
N ILE A 8 -25.70 -9.16 -31.91
CA ILE A 8 -25.80 -8.69 -30.53
C ILE A 8 -24.36 -8.51 -30.07
N LYS A 9 -23.92 -7.26 -29.94
CA LYS A 9 -22.59 -6.94 -29.40
C LYS A 9 -22.63 -7.36 -27.93
N LYS A 10 -21.79 -8.31 -27.55
CA LYS A 10 -21.67 -8.77 -26.16
C LYS A 10 -21.35 -7.59 -25.26
N SER A 11 -21.95 -7.54 -24.07
CA SER A 11 -21.60 -6.51 -23.10
C SER A 11 -20.14 -6.68 -22.62
N PRO A 12 -19.45 -5.62 -22.16
CA PRO A 12 -18.10 -5.75 -21.63
C PRO A 12 -17.98 -6.78 -20.49
N HIS A 13 -19.02 -6.90 -19.66
CA HIS A 13 -19.08 -7.88 -18.58
C HIS A 13 -19.21 -9.31 -19.13
N GLU A 14 -19.99 -9.52 -20.20
CA GLU A 14 -20.08 -10.81 -20.90
C GLU A 14 -18.77 -11.22 -21.56
N VAL A 15 -18.03 -10.28 -22.17
CA VAL A 15 -16.70 -10.54 -22.74
C VAL A 15 -15.74 -11.10 -21.68
N LEU A 16 -15.79 -10.56 -20.46
CA LEU A 16 -14.97 -11.05 -19.34
C LEU A 16 -15.58 -12.28 -18.64
N GLY A 17 -16.85 -12.62 -18.93
CA GLY A 17 -17.61 -13.66 -18.24
C GLY A 17 -17.88 -13.32 -16.78
N LEU A 18 -18.25 -12.06 -16.51
CA LEU A 18 -18.51 -11.52 -15.19
C LEU A 18 -19.94 -11.00 -15.06
N SER A 19 -20.38 -10.88 -13.81
CA SER A 19 -21.65 -10.23 -13.50
C SER A 19 -21.52 -8.70 -13.59
N PRO A 20 -22.57 -7.95 -13.96
CA PRO A 20 -22.58 -6.48 -13.91
C PRO A 20 -22.29 -5.89 -12.51
N VAL A 21 -22.52 -6.66 -11.45
CA VAL A 21 -22.23 -6.29 -10.05
C VAL A 21 -20.85 -6.76 -9.57
N SER A 22 -20.04 -7.37 -10.43
CA SER A 22 -18.70 -7.80 -10.07
C SER A 22 -17.85 -6.61 -9.61
N THR A 23 -17.17 -6.80 -8.49
CA THR A 23 -16.30 -5.80 -7.89
C THR A 23 -15.08 -5.54 -8.77
N ARG A 24 -14.45 -4.38 -8.63
CA ARG A 24 -13.21 -4.05 -9.34
C ARG A 24 -12.11 -5.09 -9.13
N LYS A 25 -12.04 -5.67 -7.93
CA LYS A 25 -11.09 -6.73 -7.62
C LYS A 25 -11.35 -7.96 -8.48
N GLU A 26 -12.60 -8.44 -8.49
CA GLU A 26 -13.03 -9.58 -9.32
C GLU A 26 -12.80 -9.30 -10.82
N ILE A 27 -13.12 -8.10 -11.29
CA ILE A 27 -12.87 -7.68 -12.68
C ILE A 27 -11.38 -7.73 -13.03
N ARG A 28 -10.53 -7.19 -12.16
CA ARG A 28 -9.07 -7.17 -12.36
C ARG A 28 -8.47 -8.58 -12.34
N ASP A 29 -8.90 -9.42 -11.41
CA ASP A 29 -8.39 -10.78 -11.28
C ASP A 29 -8.82 -11.66 -12.46
N ARG A 30 -10.05 -11.47 -12.95
CA ARG A 30 -10.54 -12.12 -14.15
C ARG A 30 -9.80 -11.66 -15.40
N TYR A 31 -9.61 -10.36 -15.58
CA TYR A 31 -8.83 -9.79 -16.68
C TYR A 31 -7.42 -10.39 -16.74
N LYS A 32 -6.70 -10.39 -15.61
CA LYS A 32 -5.35 -11.00 -15.51
C LYS A 32 -5.38 -12.48 -15.93
N SER A 33 -6.36 -13.23 -15.42
CA SER A 33 -6.51 -14.66 -15.71
C SER A 33 -6.78 -14.94 -17.19
N LEU A 34 -7.53 -14.06 -17.87
CA LEU A 34 -7.84 -14.19 -19.30
C LEU A 34 -6.65 -13.80 -20.17
N ILE A 35 -6.00 -12.67 -19.90
CA ILE A 35 -4.84 -12.22 -20.68
C ILE A 35 -3.69 -13.23 -20.59
N LEU A 36 -3.42 -13.82 -19.42
CA LEU A 36 -2.40 -14.86 -19.29
C LEU A 36 -2.67 -16.09 -20.15
N LYS A 37 -3.93 -16.40 -20.44
CA LYS A 37 -4.31 -17.55 -21.29
C LYS A 37 -4.28 -17.23 -22.77
N VAL A 38 -4.60 -15.99 -23.13
CA VAL A 38 -4.81 -15.55 -24.51
C VAL A 38 -3.57 -14.87 -25.11
N HIS A 39 -2.60 -14.45 -24.29
CA HIS A 39 -1.42 -13.72 -24.78
C HIS A 39 -0.65 -14.53 -25.83
N PRO A 40 -0.30 -13.94 -26.99
CA PRO A 40 0.36 -14.63 -28.10
C PRO A 40 1.67 -15.31 -27.69
N ASP A 41 2.44 -14.70 -26.80
CA ASP A 41 3.70 -15.27 -26.28
C ASP A 41 3.50 -16.57 -25.49
N VAL A 42 2.34 -16.73 -24.82
CA VAL A 42 2.02 -17.93 -24.04
C VAL A 42 1.55 -19.05 -24.95
N GLN A 43 0.78 -18.72 -25.99
CA GLN A 43 0.25 -19.71 -26.92
C GLN A 43 1.28 -20.20 -27.94
N LYS A 44 2.45 -19.55 -28.09
CA LYS A 44 3.49 -19.88 -29.09
C LYS A 44 2.97 -20.00 -30.53
N VAL A 45 1.76 -19.50 -30.78
CA VAL A 45 1.08 -19.53 -32.07
C VAL A 45 0.71 -18.08 -32.35
N HIS A 46 1.35 -17.49 -33.34
CA HIS A 46 0.96 -16.18 -33.87
C HIS A 46 -0.34 -16.31 -34.68
N SER A 47 -1.43 -16.74 -34.03
CA SER A 47 -2.74 -16.77 -34.64
C SER A 47 -3.33 -15.36 -34.63
N SER A 48 -3.81 -14.91 -35.79
CA SER A 48 -4.59 -13.66 -35.92
C SER A 48 -5.78 -13.63 -34.95
N GLN A 49 -6.27 -14.79 -34.53
CA GLN A 49 -7.41 -14.93 -33.64
C GLN A 49 -7.06 -14.62 -32.16
N ALA A 50 -5.92 -15.14 -31.65
CA ALA A 50 -5.48 -14.89 -30.27
C ALA A 50 -5.20 -13.40 -30.01
N SER A 51 -4.65 -12.71 -31.01
CA SER A 51 -4.45 -11.25 -30.95
C SER A 51 -5.78 -10.48 -30.86
N LYS A 52 -6.77 -10.84 -31.67
CA LYS A 52 -8.10 -10.21 -31.65
C LYS A 52 -8.81 -10.43 -30.31
N GLU A 53 -8.74 -11.63 -29.77
CA GLU A 53 -9.35 -11.97 -28.47
C GLU A 53 -8.68 -11.20 -27.31
N ALA A 54 -7.35 -11.08 -27.32
CA ALA A 54 -6.63 -10.31 -26.32
C ALA A 54 -7.02 -8.82 -26.35
N VAL A 55 -7.16 -8.24 -27.54
CA VAL A 55 -7.62 -6.86 -27.71
C VAL A 55 -9.05 -6.69 -27.21
N GLU A 56 -9.96 -7.62 -27.55
CA GLU A 56 -11.36 -7.56 -27.08
C GLU A 56 -11.47 -7.62 -25.55
N ILE A 57 -10.67 -8.47 -24.89
CA ILE A 57 -10.58 -8.56 -23.42
C ILE A 57 -10.07 -7.24 -22.82
N MET A 58 -9.04 -6.64 -23.42
CA MET A 58 -8.45 -5.39 -22.94
C MET A 58 -9.41 -4.20 -23.10
N ASP A 59 -10.12 -4.13 -24.22
CA ASP A 59 -11.13 -3.10 -24.49
C ASP A 59 -12.30 -3.21 -23.52
N ALA A 60 -12.79 -4.43 -23.27
CA ALA A 60 -13.85 -4.68 -22.29
C ALA A 60 -13.44 -4.26 -20.87
N TYR A 61 -12.25 -4.66 -20.42
CA TYR A 61 -11.72 -4.25 -19.11
C TYR A 61 -11.60 -2.72 -18.99
N THR A 62 -11.03 -2.08 -20.00
CA THR A 62 -10.82 -0.63 -20.01
C THR A 62 -12.15 0.12 -20.01
N SER A 63 -13.14 -0.38 -20.75
CA SER A 63 -14.50 0.16 -20.76
C SER A 63 -15.13 0.10 -19.36
N ILE A 64 -15.08 -1.05 -18.67
CA ILE A 64 -15.66 -1.21 -17.34
C ILE A 64 -14.98 -0.30 -16.30
N MET A 65 -13.66 -0.14 -16.38
CA MET A 65 -12.89 0.66 -15.41
C MET A 65 -13.10 2.17 -15.58
N LYS A 66 -13.41 2.62 -16.80
CA LYS A 66 -13.67 4.05 -17.11
C LYS A 66 -15.14 4.44 -16.96
N SER A 67 -16.05 3.49 -17.08
CA SER A 67 -17.49 3.72 -16.96
C SER A 67 -17.95 3.71 -15.50
N PRO A 68 -19.01 4.48 -15.16
CA PRO A 68 -19.60 4.40 -13.84
C PRO A 68 -20.31 3.05 -13.62
N PRO A 69 -20.53 2.64 -12.36
CA PRO A 69 -21.40 1.51 -12.05
C PRO A 69 -22.81 1.71 -12.62
N LEU A 70 -23.41 0.63 -13.11
CA LEU A 70 -24.78 0.63 -13.60
C LEU A 70 -25.75 0.54 -12.42
N PHE A 71 -26.42 1.65 -12.10
CA PHE A 71 -27.25 1.78 -10.90
C PHE A 71 -28.39 0.74 -10.79
N GLU A 72 -28.88 0.23 -11.92
CA GLU A 72 -29.99 -0.74 -11.98
C GLU A 72 -29.69 -2.03 -11.21
N PHE A 73 -28.42 -2.41 -11.12
CA PHE A 73 -28.02 -3.64 -10.42
C PHE A 73 -27.72 -3.43 -8.93
N TYR A 74 -27.65 -2.19 -8.45
CA TYR A 74 -27.37 -1.87 -7.04
C TYR A 74 -28.69 -1.66 -6.29
N ASN A 75 -29.43 -2.75 -6.15
CA ASN A 75 -30.70 -2.80 -5.45
C ASN A 75 -30.53 -3.30 -4.00
N GLU A 76 -31.63 -3.27 -3.24
CA GLU A 76 -31.64 -3.68 -1.85
C GLU A 76 -31.23 -5.16 -1.66
N GLU A 77 -31.63 -6.04 -2.58
CA GLU A 77 -31.31 -7.47 -2.55
C GLU A 77 -29.81 -7.72 -2.62
N LEU A 78 -29.10 -7.06 -3.54
CA LEU A 78 -27.64 -7.15 -3.66
C LEU A 78 -26.95 -6.76 -2.34
N PHE A 79 -27.39 -5.68 -1.72
CA PHE A 79 -26.79 -5.20 -0.47
C PHE A 79 -27.15 -6.09 0.73
N ARG A 80 -28.24 -6.85 0.67
CA ARG A 80 -28.56 -7.86 1.69
C ARG A 80 -27.64 -9.07 1.63
N GLU A 81 -27.08 -9.40 0.45
CA GLU A 81 -26.08 -10.46 0.32
C GLU A 81 -24.78 -10.09 1.05
N ASP A 82 -24.19 -8.94 0.71
CA ASP A 82 -22.98 -8.43 1.35
C ASP A 82 -22.90 -6.90 1.23
N LEU A 83 -23.47 -6.22 2.23
CA LEU A 83 -23.52 -4.77 2.30
C LEU A 83 -22.13 -4.15 2.17
N ARG A 84 -21.12 -4.65 2.91
CA ARG A 84 -19.80 -4.02 2.95
C ARG A 84 -19.09 -4.17 1.61
N LYS A 85 -19.08 -5.38 1.05
CA LYS A 85 -18.42 -5.67 -0.22
C LYS A 85 -18.95 -4.77 -1.34
N TYR A 86 -20.27 -4.74 -1.53
CA TYR A 86 -20.87 -4.03 -2.66
C TYR A 86 -20.96 -2.53 -2.43
N ALA A 87 -21.19 -2.06 -1.20
CA ALA A 87 -21.17 -0.63 -0.90
C ALA A 87 -19.77 -0.06 -1.07
N GLU A 88 -18.74 -0.68 -0.48
CA GLU A 88 -17.36 -0.19 -0.59
C GLU A 88 -16.91 -0.08 -2.05
N ASP A 89 -17.14 -1.13 -2.86
CA ASP A 89 -16.81 -1.12 -4.29
C ASP A 89 -17.59 -0.04 -5.05
N PHE A 90 -18.91 0.06 -4.82
CA PHE A 90 -19.76 1.06 -5.48
C PHE A 90 -19.27 2.49 -5.22
N PHE A 91 -19.08 2.87 -3.95
CA PHE A 91 -18.70 4.24 -3.61
C PHE A 91 -17.26 4.58 -4.00
N GLU A 92 -16.34 3.61 -3.96
CA GLU A 92 -15.00 3.79 -4.50
C GLU A 92 -15.04 4.02 -6.02
N ARG A 93 -15.85 3.25 -6.76
CA ARG A 93 -16.05 3.44 -8.20
C ARG A 93 -16.64 4.80 -8.55
N ILE A 94 -17.63 5.25 -7.79
CA ILE A 94 -18.22 6.59 -7.98
C ILE A 94 -17.19 7.69 -7.71
N SER A 95 -16.42 7.56 -6.62
CA SER A 95 -15.40 8.54 -6.24
C SER A 95 -14.33 8.69 -7.30
N ASP A 96 -13.83 7.57 -7.83
CA ASP A 96 -12.85 7.54 -8.90
C ASP A 96 -13.39 8.06 -10.22
N TYR A 97 -14.60 7.63 -10.60
CA TYR A 97 -15.24 8.09 -11.82
C TYR A 97 -15.42 9.62 -11.82
N CYS A 98 -15.78 10.19 -10.67
CA CYS A 98 -15.92 11.64 -10.50
C CYS A 98 -14.61 12.36 -10.16
N GLY A 99 -13.52 11.64 -9.90
CA GLY A 99 -12.21 12.23 -9.54
C GLY A 99 -12.25 13.01 -8.22
N ILE A 100 -12.97 12.53 -7.21
CA ILE A 100 -13.14 13.21 -5.92
C ILE A 100 -11.93 12.89 -5.01
N PRO A 101 -11.01 13.84 -4.76
CA PRO A 101 -9.85 13.58 -3.94
C PRO A 101 -10.24 13.39 -2.47
N GLY A 102 -9.72 12.33 -1.84
CA GLY A 102 -9.93 12.09 -0.40
C GLY A 102 -11.38 11.81 -0.03
N ALA A 103 -12.19 11.25 -0.94
CA ALA A 103 -13.55 10.85 -0.65
C ALA A 103 -13.61 9.94 0.60
N PRO A 104 -14.55 10.18 1.54
CA PRO A 104 -14.74 9.32 2.70
C PRO A 104 -15.04 7.89 2.24
N LYS A 105 -14.39 6.93 2.90
CA LYS A 105 -14.57 5.50 2.62
C LYS A 105 -15.72 4.95 3.43
N PHE A 106 -16.45 3.98 2.87
CA PHE A 106 -17.56 3.30 3.57
C PHE A 106 -17.12 2.62 4.87
N CYS A 107 -15.90 2.07 4.89
CA CYS A 107 -15.29 1.42 6.05
C CYS A 107 -14.67 2.41 7.06
N SER A 108 -14.77 3.72 6.82
CA SER A 108 -14.30 4.73 7.78
C SER A 108 -15.08 4.62 9.10
N PRO A 109 -14.42 4.84 10.25
CA PRO A 109 -15.12 5.00 11.53
C PRO A 109 -16.11 6.18 11.52
N ASP A 110 -15.81 7.22 10.75
CA ASP A 110 -16.67 8.40 10.56
C ASP A 110 -17.67 8.13 9.42
N PHE A 111 -18.68 7.30 9.72
CA PHE A 111 -19.74 6.96 8.76
C PHE A 111 -20.73 8.11 8.56
N GLU A 112 -20.85 9.02 9.52
CA GLU A 112 -21.74 10.20 9.42
C GLU A 112 -21.29 11.11 8.27
N ARG A 113 -20.00 11.45 8.21
CA ARG A 113 -19.45 12.25 7.11
C ARG A 113 -19.58 11.55 5.76
N PHE A 114 -19.42 10.23 5.75
CA PHE A 114 -19.62 9.42 4.56
C PHE A 114 -21.06 9.58 4.02
N TYR A 115 -22.06 9.35 4.87
CA TYR A 115 -23.46 9.45 4.45
C TYR A 115 -23.85 10.88 4.11
N HIS A 116 -23.43 11.88 4.90
CA HIS A 116 -23.69 13.29 4.59
C HIS A 116 -23.23 13.67 3.18
N MET A 117 -22.06 13.20 2.74
CA MET A 117 -21.57 13.46 1.40
C MET A 117 -22.39 12.72 0.32
N PHE A 118 -22.64 11.43 0.49
CA PHE A 118 -23.25 10.61 -0.56
C PHE A 118 -24.78 10.72 -0.64
N THR A 119 -25.48 11.04 0.44
CA THR A 119 -26.94 11.34 0.39
C THR A 119 -27.22 12.71 -0.22
N ASN A 120 -26.26 13.63 -0.14
CA ASN A 120 -26.31 14.96 -0.76
C ASN A 120 -25.41 15.06 -2.00
N PHE A 121 -25.07 13.91 -2.60
CA PHE A 121 -24.05 13.83 -3.63
C PHE A 121 -24.34 14.76 -4.83
N ARG A 122 -23.32 15.52 -5.20
CA ARG A 122 -23.30 16.38 -6.39
C ARG A 122 -21.91 16.33 -7.01
N THR A 123 -21.85 16.04 -8.31
CA THR A 123 -20.59 15.94 -9.04
C THR A 123 -20.27 17.22 -9.80
N GLN A 124 -18.98 17.55 -9.87
CA GLN A 124 -18.44 18.61 -10.73
C GLN A 124 -17.93 18.08 -12.08
N LYS A 125 -18.01 16.76 -12.31
CA LYS A 125 -17.62 16.13 -13.58
C LYS A 125 -18.53 16.65 -14.70
N ALA A 126 -17.97 16.89 -15.88
CA ALA A 126 -18.71 17.23 -17.08
C ALA A 126 -19.51 16.03 -17.61
N PHE A 127 -20.74 16.28 -18.06
CA PHE A 127 -21.64 15.34 -18.74
C PHE A 127 -22.09 15.95 -20.08
N GLY A 128 -22.69 15.16 -20.96
CA GLY A 128 -23.20 15.66 -22.24
C GLY A 128 -24.36 16.63 -22.03
N THR A 129 -25.24 16.33 -21.09
CA THR A 129 -26.40 17.16 -20.72
C THR A 129 -26.51 17.36 -19.20
N GLU A 130 -27.29 18.37 -18.79
CA GLU A 130 -27.57 18.60 -17.37
C GLU A 130 -28.50 17.53 -16.80
N GLU A 131 -29.39 16.99 -17.64
CA GLU A 131 -30.28 15.88 -17.33
C GLU A 131 -29.48 14.63 -16.98
N GLU A 132 -28.51 14.24 -17.81
CA GLU A 132 -27.60 13.11 -17.55
C GLU A 132 -26.85 13.26 -16.22
N ARG A 133 -26.31 14.46 -15.95
CA ARG A 133 -25.64 14.76 -14.68
C ARG A 133 -26.59 14.60 -13.50
N SER A 134 -27.83 15.10 -13.66
CA SER A 134 -28.85 15.08 -12.62
C SER A 134 -29.33 13.67 -12.33
N GLU A 135 -29.57 12.87 -13.37
CA GLU A 135 -29.91 11.44 -13.27
C GLU A 135 -28.79 10.65 -12.58
N PHE A 136 -27.54 10.86 -12.98
CA PHE A 136 -26.38 10.26 -12.33
C PHE A 136 -26.33 10.60 -10.83
N CYS A 137 -26.47 11.88 -10.47
CA CYS A 137 -26.47 12.30 -9.06
C CYS A 137 -27.67 11.73 -8.28
N ARG A 138 -28.84 11.60 -8.91
CA ARG A 138 -30.02 10.96 -8.30
C ARG A 138 -29.77 9.47 -8.09
N GLY A 139 -29.10 8.79 -9.02
CA GLY A 139 -28.68 7.39 -8.90
C GLY A 139 -27.78 7.16 -7.69
N VAL A 140 -26.71 7.95 -7.54
CA VAL A 140 -25.81 7.87 -6.38
C VAL A 140 -26.56 8.09 -5.08
N ARG A 141 -27.39 9.13 -4.99
CA ARG A 141 -28.18 9.43 -3.78
C ARG A 141 -29.22 8.36 -3.45
N ARG A 142 -29.78 7.68 -4.47
CA ARG A 142 -30.69 6.55 -4.28
C ARG A 142 -29.95 5.37 -3.63
N VAL A 143 -28.82 4.96 -4.20
CA VAL A 143 -28.01 3.86 -3.66
C VAL A 143 -27.51 4.19 -2.25
N ALA A 144 -27.07 5.43 -2.01
CA ALA A 144 -26.66 5.89 -0.68
C ALA A 144 -27.77 5.72 0.38
N ARG A 145 -29.03 5.98 0.04
CA ARG A 145 -30.15 5.79 0.96
C ARG A 145 -30.42 4.30 1.23
N ILE A 146 -30.43 3.46 0.21
CA ILE A 146 -30.59 1.99 0.37
C ILE A 146 -29.52 1.45 1.32
N VAL A 147 -28.25 1.79 1.06
CA VAL A 147 -27.11 1.35 1.88
C VAL A 147 -27.26 1.85 3.32
N ARG A 148 -27.63 3.12 3.50
CA ARG A 148 -27.85 3.72 4.82
C ARG A 148 -28.94 2.99 5.61
N ASP A 149 -30.06 2.67 4.97
CA ASP A 149 -31.19 2.03 5.63
C ASP A 149 -30.88 0.56 6.01
N LEU A 150 -29.95 -0.09 5.30
CA LEU A 150 -29.45 -1.44 5.62
C LEU A 150 -28.26 -1.45 6.61
N ASP A 151 -27.60 -0.31 6.80
CA ASP A 151 -26.41 -0.21 7.65
C ASP A 151 -26.77 -0.17 9.13
N LYS A 152 -26.61 -1.33 9.78
CA LYS A 152 -26.90 -1.52 11.20
C LYS A 152 -26.13 -0.57 12.13
N ARG A 153 -25.03 0.05 11.67
CA ARG A 153 -24.26 1.02 12.46
C ARG A 153 -25.06 2.28 12.82
N ILE A 154 -26.09 2.60 12.04
CA ILE A 154 -26.86 3.86 12.16
C ILE A 154 -28.03 3.72 13.15
N GLY A 155 -28.59 2.52 13.29
CA GLY A 155 -29.78 2.25 14.11
C GLY A 155 -29.50 1.70 15.51
N THR A 156 -28.25 1.31 15.81
CA THR A 156 -27.84 1.20 17.22
C THR A 156 -27.89 2.61 17.78
N ASP A 157 -28.90 2.86 18.64
CA ASP A 157 -28.97 4.07 19.44
C ASP A 157 -27.56 4.45 19.83
N SER A 158 -27.24 5.69 19.51
CA SER A 158 -26.19 6.38 20.18
C SER A 158 -26.50 6.21 21.67
N PHE A 159 -25.90 5.21 22.31
CA PHE A 159 -25.37 5.46 23.63
C PHE A 159 -24.69 6.81 23.49
N PRO A 160 -24.96 7.77 24.39
CA PRO A 160 -24.00 8.81 24.60
C PRO A 160 -22.71 8.04 24.91
N VAL A 161 -21.90 7.84 23.89
CA VAL A 161 -20.50 8.17 24.05
C VAL A 161 -20.63 9.65 24.40
N GLU A 162 -20.80 9.93 25.69
CA GLU A 162 -20.14 11.07 26.27
C GLU A 162 -18.77 11.01 25.62
N ILE A 163 -18.52 11.89 24.67
CA ILE A 163 -17.16 12.19 24.29
C ILE A 163 -16.64 12.73 25.61
N PRO A 164 -15.91 11.94 26.41
CA PRO A 164 -15.30 12.51 27.58
C PRO A 164 -14.41 13.60 26.97
N PRO A 165 -14.36 14.83 27.52
CA PRO A 165 -13.41 15.83 27.05
C PRO A 165 -12.09 15.11 26.90
N ALA A 166 -11.60 15.07 25.65
CA ALA A 166 -10.68 14.03 25.18
C ALA A 166 -9.72 13.65 26.30
N PRO A 167 -9.77 12.42 26.86
CA PRO A 167 -8.85 12.07 27.92
C PRO A 167 -7.47 12.30 27.32
N ALA A 168 -6.73 13.25 27.90
CA ALA A 168 -5.36 13.51 27.56
C ALA A 168 -4.71 12.13 27.50
N ARG A 169 -4.32 11.70 26.28
CA ARG A 169 -4.05 10.30 25.98
C ARG A 169 -3.08 9.72 27.02
N VAL A 170 -3.61 9.07 28.05
CA VAL A 170 -2.89 8.04 28.77
C VAL A 170 -2.97 6.85 27.84
N LYS A 171 -2.10 6.89 26.84
CA LYS A 171 -1.64 5.69 26.15
C LYS A 171 -1.33 4.72 27.28
N GLU A 172 -1.88 3.52 27.25
CA GLU A 172 -1.21 2.40 27.91
C GLU A 172 0.23 2.44 27.38
N ARG A 173 1.11 3.00 28.20
CA ARG A 173 2.54 2.95 27.96
C ARG A 173 2.80 1.46 28.09
N LYS A 174 2.89 0.77 26.95
CA LYS A 174 4.02 -0.14 26.78
C LYS A 174 5.22 0.71 27.19
N THR A 175 5.67 0.55 28.43
CA THR A 175 6.86 1.20 28.95
C THR A 175 7.92 0.81 27.94
N LYS A 176 8.27 1.75 27.06
CA LYS A 176 9.30 1.52 26.06
C LYS A 176 10.58 1.42 26.89
N THR A 177 10.92 0.20 27.29
CA THR A 177 12.17 -0.11 27.95
C THR A 177 13.23 -0.06 26.86
N TYR A 178 14.03 0.98 26.90
CA TYR A 178 15.17 1.14 26.01
C TYR A 178 16.38 0.49 26.69
N PRO A 179 16.95 -0.59 26.13
CA PRO A 179 18.08 -1.27 26.74
C PRO A 179 19.34 -0.38 26.80
N PHE A 180 19.44 0.63 25.93
CA PHE A 180 20.55 1.58 25.92
C PHE A 180 20.03 3.00 26.12
N ASN A 181 20.57 3.75 27.07
CA ASN A 181 20.17 5.13 27.32
C ASN A 181 21.40 6.03 27.51
N CYS A 182 21.26 7.31 27.15
CA CYS A 182 22.27 8.32 27.41
C CYS A 182 21.84 9.17 28.61
N THR A 183 22.62 9.14 29.68
CA THR A 183 22.39 9.89 30.92
C THR A 183 22.41 11.41 30.72
N HIS A 184 23.31 11.93 29.88
CA HIS A 184 23.41 13.38 29.61
C HIS A 184 22.34 13.93 28.66
N CYS A 185 21.69 13.07 27.88
CA CYS A 185 20.69 13.49 26.90
C CYS A 185 19.27 13.02 27.21
N GLU A 186 19.12 12.14 28.20
CA GLU A 186 17.87 11.46 28.58
C GLU A 186 17.18 10.78 27.38
N LYS A 187 17.97 10.34 26.40
CA LYS A 187 17.49 9.66 25.19
C LYS A 187 17.72 8.17 25.28
N GLY A 188 16.66 7.39 25.03
CA GLY A 188 16.70 5.94 24.94
C GLY A 188 16.82 5.43 23.49
N PHE A 189 17.57 4.36 23.30
CA PHE A 189 17.89 3.73 22.02
C PHE A 189 17.61 2.23 22.08
N HIS A 190 17.13 1.67 20.97
CA HIS A 190 16.78 0.24 20.89
C HIS A 190 17.97 -0.63 20.47
N SER A 191 19.09 -0.01 20.06
CA SER A 191 20.30 -0.73 19.72
C SER A 191 21.55 0.04 20.10
N GLN A 192 22.61 -0.73 20.34
CA GLN A 192 23.94 -0.24 20.66
C GLN A 192 24.49 0.69 19.56
N ASN A 193 24.30 0.32 18.28
CA ASN A 193 24.72 1.16 17.15
C ASN A 193 23.99 2.52 17.11
N GLN A 194 22.74 2.57 17.57
CA GLN A 194 21.99 3.84 17.66
C GLN A 194 22.54 4.75 18.77
N ILE A 195 22.92 4.21 19.92
CA ILE A 195 23.52 5.02 20.99
C ILE A 195 24.97 5.43 20.68
N ILE A 196 25.75 4.58 20.00
CA ILE A 196 27.10 4.94 19.54
C ILE A 196 27.05 6.08 18.51
N ASN A 197 26.12 5.99 17.55
CA ASN A 197 25.89 7.08 16.58
C ASN A 197 25.39 8.36 17.27
N HIS A 198 24.61 8.22 18.34
CA HIS A 198 24.20 9.36 19.16
C HIS A 198 25.41 10.02 19.85
N PHE A 199 26.32 9.26 20.45
CA PHE A 199 27.52 9.79 21.10
C PHE A 199 28.45 10.53 20.13
N ARG A 200 28.58 10.03 18.90
CA ARG A 200 29.36 10.68 17.83
C ARG A 200 28.68 11.89 17.20
N SER A 201 27.43 12.17 17.58
CA SER A 201 26.65 13.25 16.96
C SER A 201 27.07 14.62 17.51
N ARG A 202 27.14 15.62 16.63
CA ARG A 202 27.51 17.00 17.00
C ARG A 202 26.62 17.59 18.10
N LYS A 203 25.32 17.27 18.08
CA LYS A 203 24.34 17.72 19.09
C LYS A 203 24.58 17.12 20.48
N HIS A 204 25.12 15.90 20.56
CA HIS A 204 25.50 15.29 21.82
C HIS A 204 26.81 15.90 22.32
N PHE A 205 27.80 16.07 21.43
CA PHE A 205 29.07 16.70 21.74
C PHE A 205 28.92 18.10 22.33
N GLU A 206 28.10 18.96 21.71
CA GLU A 206 27.81 20.30 22.20
C GLU A 206 27.16 20.29 23.58
N ARG A 207 26.26 19.32 23.84
CA ARG A 207 25.58 19.19 25.14
C ARG A 207 26.53 18.73 26.24
N VAL A 208 27.36 17.72 25.98
CA VAL A 208 28.39 17.27 26.92
C VAL A 208 29.42 18.38 27.17
N GLY A 209 29.72 19.19 26.16
CA GLY A 209 30.60 20.36 26.26
C GLY A 209 30.16 21.43 27.24
N LEU A 210 28.87 21.48 27.59
CA LEU A 210 28.36 22.42 28.58
C LEU A 210 28.51 21.92 30.02
N THR A 211 28.77 20.63 30.22
CA THR A 211 28.77 19.98 31.54
C THR A 211 30.14 19.42 31.90
N GLU A 212 30.83 18.82 30.93
CA GLU A 212 32.11 18.14 31.13
C GLU A 212 33.30 18.97 30.66
N LYS A 213 34.36 19.02 31.48
CA LYS A 213 35.59 19.76 31.16
C LYS A 213 36.37 19.16 30.00
N THR A 214 36.21 17.87 29.72
CA THR A 214 36.88 17.17 28.60
C THR A 214 35.90 16.30 27.78
N PRO A 215 35.07 16.91 26.94
CA PRO A 215 33.95 16.22 26.25
C PRO A 215 34.39 15.09 25.33
N ARG A 216 35.56 15.21 24.69
CA ARG A 216 36.09 14.20 23.76
C ARG A 216 36.45 12.89 24.48
N LYS A 217 37.21 12.97 25.58
CA LYS A 217 37.61 11.80 26.37
C LYS A 217 36.40 11.14 27.03
N TYR A 218 35.46 11.95 27.50
CA TYR A 218 34.20 11.46 28.06
C TYR A 218 33.40 10.64 27.04
N ILE A 219 33.20 11.17 25.83
CA ILE A 219 32.47 10.49 24.75
C ILE A 219 33.17 9.20 24.31
N GLU A 220 34.50 9.22 24.25
CA GLU A 220 35.31 8.05 23.88
C GLU A 220 35.19 6.93 24.92
N ASN A 221 35.25 7.26 26.21
CA ASN A 221 35.03 6.30 27.30
C ASN A 221 33.62 5.71 27.26
N GLN A 222 32.59 6.53 27.02
CA GLN A 222 31.20 6.05 26.90
C GLN A 222 30.99 5.11 25.70
N ILE A 223 31.68 5.35 24.57
CA ILE A 223 31.65 4.43 23.43
C ILE A 223 32.37 3.12 23.78
N GLN A 224 33.50 3.18 24.49
CA GLN A 224 34.25 1.98 24.90
C GLN A 224 33.46 1.13 25.90
N GLU A 225 32.83 1.74 26.92
CA GLU A 225 32.01 1.06 27.92
C GLU A 225 30.84 0.31 27.27
N VAL A 226 30.11 0.98 26.37
CA VAL A 226 29.00 0.36 25.63
C VAL A 226 29.51 -0.76 24.72
N THR A 227 30.70 -0.65 24.14
CA THR A 227 31.28 -1.69 23.26
C THR A 227 31.75 -2.93 24.04
N GLN A 228 32.27 -2.75 25.26
CA GLN A 228 32.75 -3.84 26.11
C GLN A 228 31.62 -4.65 26.77
N GLN A 229 30.41 -4.10 26.89
CA GLN A 229 29.24 -4.83 27.39
C GLN A 229 28.83 -6.03 26.51
N ASN A 230 29.23 -6.08 25.23
CA ASN A 230 29.03 -7.26 24.37
C ASN A 230 29.99 -8.42 24.67
N SER A 231 31.10 -8.19 25.36
CA SER A 231 32.12 -9.23 25.64
C SER A 231 31.83 -10.07 26.89
N ILE A 232 30.89 -9.65 27.74
CA ILE A 232 30.61 -10.30 29.05
C ILE A 232 29.43 -11.28 28.97
N GLU A 233 28.51 -11.15 28.00
CA GLU A 233 27.40 -12.12 27.82
C GLU A 233 27.84 -13.48 27.23
N VAL A 234 29.11 -13.66 26.88
CA VAL A 234 29.63 -14.92 26.28
C VAL A 234 30.30 -15.87 27.30
N VAL A 235 30.50 -15.47 28.57
CA VAL A 235 31.37 -16.21 29.53
C VAL A 235 30.63 -16.83 30.74
N GLN A 236 29.35 -17.17 30.62
CA GLN A 236 28.71 -18.07 31.61
C GLN A 236 27.93 -19.20 30.93
N LYS A 237 28.62 -20.32 30.69
CA LYS A 237 28.03 -21.66 30.62
C LYS A 237 28.79 -22.58 31.57
N PRO A 238 28.10 -23.46 32.30
CA PRO A 238 28.59 -24.84 32.41
C PRO A 238 27.45 -25.88 32.40
N HIS A 239 27.60 -27.16 32.09
CA HIS A 239 28.44 -28.02 31.25
C HIS A 239 27.88 -29.46 31.46
N ARG A 240 28.09 -30.39 30.51
CA ARG A 240 28.10 -31.89 30.57
C ARG A 240 27.32 -32.50 29.40
N GLU A 241 27.80 -33.48 28.64
CA GLU A 241 29.02 -34.34 28.61
C GLU A 241 29.11 -34.88 27.15
N GLU A 242 30.19 -34.62 26.41
CA GLU A 242 31.34 -35.49 26.07
C GLU A 242 31.25 -36.29 24.74
N LYS A 243 32.03 -35.80 23.74
CA LYS A 243 33.00 -36.40 22.77
C LYS A 243 32.86 -37.89 22.29
N PRO A 244 33.60 -38.37 21.25
CA PRO A 244 34.45 -37.71 20.22
C PRO A 244 34.42 -38.30 18.76
N GLU A 245 35.16 -37.62 17.85
CA GLU A 245 36.00 -38.11 16.71
C GLU A 245 35.33 -38.89 15.55
N SER A 246 35.69 -38.75 14.27
CA SER A 246 36.97 -38.49 13.58
C SER A 246 36.72 -37.81 12.21
N LEU A 247 37.41 -36.72 11.86
CA LEU A 247 38.57 -36.66 10.95
C LEU A 247 38.44 -37.46 9.64
N GLU A 248 38.25 -36.74 8.52
CA GLU A 248 39.01 -36.97 7.29
C GLU A 248 39.12 -35.68 6.47
N SER A 249 40.27 -35.54 5.82
CA SER A 249 40.97 -34.31 5.46
C SER A 249 41.01 -34.02 3.96
N CYS A 250 41.20 -32.74 3.60
CA CYS A 250 42.01 -32.25 2.45
C CYS A 250 41.50 -32.58 1.03
N LYS A 251 41.49 -31.71 0.01
CA LYS A 251 42.28 -30.50 -0.31
C LYS A 251 41.50 -29.60 -1.28
N ILE A 252 41.88 -28.33 -1.21
CA ILE A 252 41.59 -27.16 -2.06
C ILE A 252 42.10 -27.47 -3.49
N GLU A 253 41.47 -27.04 -4.59
CA GLU A 253 41.78 -25.75 -5.25
C GLU A 253 40.71 -25.31 -6.27
N GLU A 254 40.33 -24.03 -6.12
CA GLU A 254 39.98 -23.01 -7.12
C GLU A 254 39.03 -23.37 -8.29
N GLN A 255 37.78 -22.89 -8.20
CA GLN A 255 37.33 -21.68 -8.93
C GLN A 255 35.83 -21.40 -8.67
N GLY A 256 35.55 -20.22 -8.12
CA GLY A 256 34.34 -19.42 -8.38
C GLY A 256 33.01 -19.87 -7.75
N ASP A 257 32.74 -19.38 -6.54
CA ASP A 257 31.58 -19.66 -5.69
C ASP A 257 30.17 -19.46 -6.30
N ILE A 258 29.26 -20.26 -5.73
CA ILE A 258 27.86 -20.49 -6.09
C ILE A 258 26.91 -19.62 -5.23
N LYS A 259 25.89 -19.03 -5.90
CA LYS A 259 24.54 -18.59 -5.43
C LYS A 259 24.42 -17.65 -4.21
N LYS A 260 23.68 -16.52 -4.38
CA LYS A 260 22.46 -16.22 -3.58
C LYS A 260 21.74 -14.91 -3.95
N THR A 261 20.42 -15.00 -3.80
CA THR A 261 19.44 -13.94 -3.46
C THR A 261 19.16 -12.84 -4.48
N THR A 262 18.03 -13.00 -5.17
CA THR A 262 17.29 -11.98 -5.92
C THR A 262 17.04 -10.75 -5.05
N ALA A 263 17.83 -9.70 -5.28
CA ALA A 263 17.61 -8.38 -4.73
C ALA A 263 16.24 -7.85 -5.20
N ARG A 264 15.42 -7.38 -4.25
CA ARG A 264 14.19 -6.63 -4.55
C ARG A 264 14.56 -5.46 -5.46
N GLN A 265 14.21 -5.55 -6.74
CA GLN A 265 14.32 -4.41 -7.66
C GLN A 265 13.34 -3.33 -7.17
N GLU A 266 13.86 -2.13 -6.92
CA GLU A 266 13.02 -1.01 -6.50
C GLU A 266 12.03 -0.67 -7.61
N PRO A 267 10.80 -0.22 -7.27
CA PRO A 267 9.82 0.19 -8.26
C PRO A 267 10.40 1.25 -9.21
N ILE A 268 10.07 1.15 -10.50
CA ILE A 268 10.51 2.07 -11.58
C ILE A 268 10.39 3.56 -11.19
N PRO A 269 9.34 4.02 -10.48
CA PRO A 269 9.25 5.42 -10.01
C PRO A 269 10.44 5.92 -9.17
N PHE A 270 11.19 5.03 -8.51
CA PHE A 270 12.36 5.38 -7.70
C PHE A 270 13.68 5.38 -8.48
N ARG A 271 13.60 5.12 -9.78
CA ARG A 271 14.72 5.03 -10.71
C ARG A 271 14.59 5.95 -11.92
N THR A 272 13.52 6.74 -11.99
CA THR A 272 13.27 7.67 -13.10
C THR A 272 13.58 9.11 -12.68
N CYS A 273 14.37 9.82 -13.48
CA CYS A 273 14.63 11.24 -13.28
C CYS A 273 13.38 12.08 -13.53
N ALA A 274 12.99 12.91 -12.57
CA ALA A 274 11.84 13.80 -12.73
C ALA A 274 12.08 14.92 -13.76
N LYS A 275 13.33 15.33 -13.99
CA LYS A 275 13.70 16.42 -14.89
C LYS A 275 13.84 15.96 -16.35
N CYS A 276 14.53 14.85 -16.62
CA CYS A 276 14.76 14.35 -17.99
C CYS A 276 14.12 12.99 -18.31
N ARG A 277 13.42 12.36 -17.36
CA ARG A 277 12.71 11.06 -17.51
C ARG A 277 13.59 9.85 -17.83
N THR A 278 14.91 9.97 -17.71
CA THR A 278 15.85 8.85 -17.83
C THR A 278 15.62 7.82 -16.71
N VAL A 279 15.58 6.53 -17.07
CA VAL A 279 15.44 5.40 -16.14
C VAL A 279 16.82 4.81 -15.84
N LEU A 280 17.18 4.70 -14.57
CA LEU A 280 18.49 4.30 -14.09
C LEU A 280 18.46 2.94 -13.38
N SER A 281 19.62 2.30 -13.25
CA SER A 281 19.68 0.91 -12.76
C SER A 281 19.62 0.82 -11.23
N SER A 282 19.82 1.93 -10.52
CA SER A 282 19.69 2.01 -9.07
C SER A 282 19.27 3.42 -8.61
N ARG A 283 18.69 3.51 -7.40
CA ARG A 283 18.43 4.79 -6.73
C ARG A 283 19.71 5.62 -6.54
N SER A 284 20.85 4.98 -6.26
CA SER A 284 22.14 5.66 -6.09
C SER A 284 22.58 6.38 -7.36
N GLU A 285 22.40 5.74 -8.53
CA GLU A 285 22.64 6.36 -9.84
C GLU A 285 21.69 7.53 -10.09
N LEU A 286 20.40 7.39 -9.74
CA LEU A 286 19.44 8.49 -9.84
C LEU A 286 19.84 9.70 -9.00
N LEU A 287 20.32 9.49 -7.77
CA LEU A 287 20.78 10.56 -6.89
C LEU A 287 22.10 11.20 -7.35
N MET A 288 22.94 10.48 -8.09
CA MET A 288 24.13 11.05 -8.73
C MET A 288 23.74 11.87 -9.96
N HIS A 289 22.93 11.31 -10.85
CA HIS A 289 22.41 11.97 -12.05
C HIS A 289 21.71 13.30 -11.72
N LEU A 290 20.88 13.35 -10.66
CA LEU A 290 20.25 14.59 -10.20
C LEU A 290 21.26 15.63 -9.70
N ARG A 291 22.42 15.21 -9.17
CA ARG A 291 23.48 16.09 -8.64
C ARG A 291 24.48 16.56 -9.70
N THR A 292 24.72 15.78 -10.74
CA THR A 292 25.68 16.10 -11.81
C THR A 292 25.01 16.81 -12.98
N ASP A 293 23.86 16.32 -13.43
CA ASP A 293 23.29 16.71 -14.72
C ASP A 293 22.16 17.74 -14.58
N HIS A 294 21.71 17.97 -13.35
CA HIS A 294 20.62 18.87 -13.01
C HIS A 294 20.93 19.81 -11.84
N LYS A 295 22.23 20.02 -11.58
CA LYS A 295 22.70 21.03 -10.62
C LYS A 295 22.23 22.39 -11.11
N GLU A 296 21.29 23.00 -10.39
CA GLU A 296 20.89 24.37 -10.68
C GLU A 296 22.05 25.31 -10.31
N PRO A 297 22.30 26.37 -11.10
CA PRO A 297 23.23 27.42 -10.72
C PRO A 297 22.78 28.14 -9.44
#